data_AF-A0A534EUK5-F1
#
_entry.id   AF-A0A534EUK5-F1
#
_cell.length_a   1.000
_cell.length_b   1.000
_cell.length_c   1.000
_cell.angle_alpha   90.00
_cell.angle_beta   90.00
_cell.angle_gamma   90.00
#
_symmetry.space_group_name_H-M   'P 1'
#
loop_
_entity.id
_entity.type
_entity.pdbx_description
1 polymer ?
#
loop_
_entity_poly.entity_id
_entity_poly.type
_entity_poly.pdbx_seq_one_letter_code
_entity_poly.pdbx_strand_id
1 'polypeptide(L)'
;LRRAADRVPQRLAVIGTGGISHWPATPDSGKINEAWDRQLLDRWVRNDKGALLSYSDADTYRDAGQGGFEIRTFVSVAAAARGHGHLQHYAPIPIFAVGCTIATMDVAA
;
A
#
# COMPACT_ATOMS: atom_id res chain seq x y z
N LEU A 1 -1.98 16.63 2.75
CA LEU A 1 -1.23 16.51 1.48
C LEU A 1 -2.00 17.12 0.31
N ARG A 2 -3.10 16.52 -0.20
CA ARG A 2 -3.87 17.04 -1.35
C ARG A 2 -4.13 18.55 -1.32
N ARG A 3 -4.78 19.06 -0.27
CA ARG A 3 -5.08 20.50 -0.12
C ARG A 3 -3.85 21.42 -0.18
N ALA A 4 -2.68 20.94 0.24
CA ALA A 4 -1.45 21.72 0.16
C ALA A 4 -0.88 21.69 -1.27
N ALA A 5 -0.95 20.53 -1.93
CA ALA A 5 -0.58 20.39 -3.33
C ALA A 5 -1.45 21.26 -4.26
N ASP A 6 -2.75 21.41 -3.96
CA ASP A 6 -3.68 22.27 -4.72
C ASP A 6 -3.32 23.76 -4.68
N ARG A 7 -2.52 24.20 -3.70
CA ARG A 7 -2.22 25.62 -3.46
C ARG A 7 -1.00 26.13 -4.21
N VAL A 8 -0.29 25.24 -4.90
CA VAL A 8 0.96 25.59 -5.59
C VAL A 8 0.81 25.34 -7.10
N PRO A 9 1.39 26.19 -7.96
CA PRO A 9 1.23 26.06 -9.41
C PRO A 9 2.06 24.93 -10.02
N GLN A 10 2.99 24.32 -9.26
CA GLN A 10 3.87 23.27 -9.75
C GLN A 10 3.11 21.94 -9.92
N ARG A 11 3.57 21.14 -10.88
CA ARG A 11 3.16 19.73 -10.99
C ARG A 11 3.89 18.94 -9.90
N LEU A 12 3.12 18.29 -9.03
CA LEU A 12 3.64 17.50 -7.92
C LEU A 12 3.36 16.01 -8.13
N ALA A 13 4.37 15.19 -7.86
CA ALA A 13 4.22 13.74 -7.73
C ALA A 13 4.20 13.37 -6.25
N VAL A 14 3.36 12.40 -5.88
CA VAL A 14 3.36 11.79 -4.55
C VAL A 14 3.74 10.32 -4.73
N ILE A 15 4.84 9.91 -4.10
CA ILE A 15 5.36 8.54 -4.17
C ILE A 15 5.21 7.93 -2.77
N GLY A 16 4.42 6.85 -2.68
CA GLY A 16 4.39 5.97 -1.53
C GLY A 16 5.34 4.81 -1.76
N THR A 17 6.10 4.44 -0.74
CA THR A 17 7.07 3.33 -0.79
C THR A 17 6.80 2.32 0.31
N GLY A 18 7.45 1.17 0.20
CA GLY A 18 7.34 0.06 1.15
C GLY A 18 6.36 -1.02 0.70
N GLY A 19 6.07 -1.91 1.62
CA GLY A 19 5.15 -3.01 1.50
C GLY A 19 5.69 -4.22 0.72
N ILE A 20 4.89 -5.28 0.59
CA ILE A 20 3.63 -5.47 1.33
C ILE A 20 3.90 -6.39 2.52
N SER A 21 3.36 -7.61 2.56
CA SER A 21 3.56 -8.47 3.72
C SER A 21 5.01 -8.97 3.79
N HIS A 22 5.62 -8.78 4.96
CA HIS A 22 6.96 -9.30 5.27
C HIS A 22 7.26 -9.24 6.79
N TRP A 23 8.14 -10.13 7.22
CA TRP A 23 8.53 -10.37 8.63
C TRP A 23 10.04 -10.16 8.88
N PRO A 24 10.58 -8.94 8.65
CA PRO A 24 12.01 -8.68 8.74
C PRO A 24 12.59 -8.95 10.14
N ALA A 25 13.69 -9.72 10.20
CA ALA A 25 14.43 -10.00 11.43
C ALA A 25 13.60 -10.67 12.56
N THR A 26 12.68 -11.56 12.18
CA THR A 26 11.92 -12.42 13.11
C THR A 26 12.04 -13.89 12.69
N PRO A 27 11.66 -14.87 13.54
CA PRO A 27 11.63 -16.28 13.15
C PRO A 27 10.79 -16.57 11.89
N ASP A 28 9.78 -15.73 11.61
CA ASP A 28 8.92 -15.82 10.42
C ASP A 28 9.51 -15.14 9.17
N SER A 29 10.75 -14.65 9.22
CA SER A 29 11.43 -14.01 8.08
C SER A 29 11.43 -14.94 6.86
N GLY A 30 11.03 -14.39 5.70
CA GLY A 30 10.81 -15.16 4.46
C GLY A 30 9.34 -15.44 4.16
N LYS A 31 8.45 -15.36 5.16
CA LYS A 31 7.01 -15.47 4.95
C LYS A 31 6.48 -14.29 4.13
N ILE A 32 5.62 -14.60 3.16
CA ILE A 32 4.86 -13.63 2.36
C ILE A 32 3.40 -14.10 2.35
N ASN A 33 2.47 -13.22 2.69
CA ASN A 33 1.03 -13.50 2.65
C ASN A 33 0.39 -12.87 1.42
N GLU A 34 0.55 -13.55 0.28
CA GLU A 34 0.07 -13.05 -1.00
C GLU A 34 -1.44 -12.84 -1.07
N ALA A 35 -2.23 -13.68 -0.38
CA ALA A 35 -3.68 -13.51 -0.34
C ALA A 35 -4.08 -12.18 0.34
N TRP A 36 -3.40 -11.83 1.44
CA TRP A 36 -3.62 -10.57 2.13
C TRP A 36 -3.16 -9.37 1.29
N ASP A 37 -1.99 -9.47 0.64
CA ASP A 37 -1.47 -8.44 -0.25
C ASP A 37 -2.45 -8.14 -1.40
N ARG A 38 -2.94 -9.18 -2.06
CA ARG A 38 -3.90 -9.04 -3.18
C ARG A 38 -5.22 -8.43 -2.72
N GLN A 39 -5.69 -8.77 -1.52
CA GLN A 39 -6.89 -8.16 -0.95
C GLN A 39 -6.69 -6.67 -0.65
N LEU A 40 -5.55 -6.29 -0.09
CA LEU A 40 -5.20 -4.88 0.11
C LEU A 40 -5.16 -4.13 -1.23
N LEU A 41 -4.48 -4.70 -2.23
CA LEU A 41 -4.33 -4.08 -3.55
C LEU A 41 -5.67 -3.91 -4.26
N ASP A 42 -6.59 -4.87 -4.15
CA ASP A 42 -7.97 -4.72 -4.66
C ASP A 42 -8.68 -3.51 -4.02
N ARG A 43 -8.66 -3.43 -2.68
CA ARG A 43 -9.25 -2.30 -1.94
C ARG A 43 -8.61 -0.96 -2.33
N TRP A 44 -7.29 -0.97 -2.55
CA TRP A 44 -6.52 0.20 -2.94
C TRP A 44 -6.82 0.65 -4.38
N VAL A 45 -6.90 -0.28 -5.33
CA VAL A 45 -7.31 -0.03 -6.72
C VAL A 45 -8.70 0.59 -6.77
N ARG A 46 -9.64 0.11 -5.95
CA ARG A 46 -10.99 0.69 -5.84
C ARG A 46 -11.03 2.02 -5.08
N ASN A 47 -9.92 2.44 -4.47
CA ASN A 47 -9.83 3.55 -3.52
C ASN A 47 -10.95 3.51 -2.45
N ASP A 48 -11.19 2.30 -1.93
CA ASP A 48 -12.24 2.05 -0.95
C ASP A 48 -11.79 2.55 0.42
N LYS A 49 -12.08 3.83 0.70
CA LYS A 49 -11.69 4.49 1.95
C LYS A 49 -12.14 3.72 3.18
N GLY A 50 -13.34 3.14 3.17
CA GLY A 50 -13.86 2.38 4.31
C GLY A 50 -13.00 1.14 4.57
N ALA A 51 -12.74 0.36 3.52
CA ALA A 51 -11.95 -0.86 3.62
C ALA A 51 -10.46 -0.61 3.87
N LEU A 52 -9.91 0.51 3.39
CA LEU A 52 -8.52 0.90 3.64
C LEU A 52 -8.29 1.40 5.07
N LEU A 53 -9.32 1.97 5.71
CA LEU A 53 -9.26 2.42 7.10
C LEU A 53 -9.71 1.34 8.10
N SER A 54 -10.14 0.17 7.63
CA SER A 54 -10.60 -0.93 8.50
C SER A 54 -9.45 -1.80 9.05
N TYR A 55 -8.21 -1.60 8.60
CA TYR A 55 -7.06 -2.37 9.06
C TYR A 55 -6.69 -1.96 10.49
N SER A 56 -6.50 -2.95 11.37
CA SER A 56 -6.01 -2.75 12.73
C SER A 56 -4.53 -3.15 12.83
N ASP A 57 -3.81 -2.62 13.82
CA ASP A 57 -2.42 -3.00 14.06
C ASP A 57 -2.29 -4.49 14.42
N ALA A 58 -3.20 -4.99 15.25
CA ALA A 58 -3.19 -6.38 15.69
C ALA A 58 -3.40 -7.35 14.51
N ASP A 59 -4.40 -7.09 13.66
CA ASP A 59 -4.66 -7.94 12.50
C ASP A 59 -3.55 -7.83 11.45
N THR A 60 -3.06 -6.61 11.19
CA THR A 60 -1.98 -6.39 10.22
C THR A 60 -0.70 -7.09 10.66
N TYR A 61 -0.34 -7.02 11.95
CA TYR A 61 0.84 -7.72 12.47
C TYR A 61 0.72 -9.24 12.31
N ARG A 62 -0.43 -9.79 12.67
CA ARG A 62 -0.70 -11.23 12.56
C ARG A 62 -0.65 -11.71 11.11
N ASP A 63 -1.31 -10.97 10.21
CA ASP A 63 -1.60 -11.44 8.85
C ASP A 63 -0.57 -10.98 7.81
N ALA A 64 0.16 -9.89 8.05
CA ALA A 64 1.13 -9.30 7.11
C ALA A 64 2.50 -8.97 7.71
N GLY A 65 2.68 -9.21 9.02
CA GLY A 65 3.92 -8.95 9.73
C GLY A 65 4.13 -7.47 10.04
N GLN A 66 5.22 -7.18 10.76
CA GLN A 66 5.63 -5.81 11.08
C GLN A 66 5.89 -4.98 9.82
N GLY A 67 6.33 -5.61 8.73
CA GLY A 67 6.50 -4.96 7.44
C GLY A 67 5.17 -4.53 6.80
N GLY A 68 4.09 -5.24 7.10
CA GLY A 68 2.73 -4.89 6.68
C GLY A 68 2.25 -3.54 7.21
N PHE A 69 2.90 -2.94 8.21
CA PHE A 69 2.55 -1.60 8.68
C PHE A 69 2.85 -0.48 7.68
N GLU A 70 3.68 -0.76 6.68
CA GLU A 70 4.05 0.17 5.61
C GLU A 70 2.87 0.51 4.69
N ILE A 71 1.77 -0.24 4.74
CA ILE A 71 0.54 0.06 3.95
C ILE A 71 -0.04 1.45 4.20
N ARG A 72 0.34 2.11 5.31
CA ARG A 72 -0.02 3.50 5.59
C ARG A 72 0.44 4.45 4.48
N THR A 73 1.52 4.14 3.77
CA THR A 73 1.97 4.92 2.61
C THR A 73 1.01 4.76 1.44
N PHE A 74 0.53 3.54 1.16
CA PHE A 74 -0.50 3.25 0.17
C PHE A 74 -1.79 4.03 0.47
N VAL A 75 -2.26 4.00 1.73
CA VAL A 75 -3.45 4.75 2.18
C VAL A 75 -3.25 6.26 2.00
N SER A 76 -2.05 6.77 2.28
CA SER A 76 -1.73 8.19 2.12
C SER A 76 -1.74 8.63 0.66
N VAL A 77 -1.20 7.82 -0.26
CA VAL A 77 -1.27 8.07 -1.71
C VAL A 77 -2.72 8.04 -2.18
N ALA A 78 -3.51 7.04 -1.76
CA ALA A 78 -4.93 6.93 -2.12
C ALA A 78 -5.76 8.13 -1.68
N ALA A 79 -5.55 8.60 -0.45
CA ALA A 79 -6.20 9.80 0.07
C ALA A 79 -5.73 11.09 -0.64
N ALA A 80 -4.48 11.15 -1.09
CA ALA A 80 -3.94 12.29 -1.83
C ALA A 80 -4.45 12.33 -3.28
N ALA A 81 -4.51 11.18 -3.95
CA ALA A 81 -4.92 11.07 -5.35
C ALA A 81 -6.45 11.19 -5.52
N ARG A 82 -7.23 10.58 -4.62
CA ARG A 82 -8.70 10.52 -4.64
C ARG A 82 -9.34 9.87 -5.89
N GLY A 83 -8.55 9.40 -6.86
CA GLY A 83 -9.02 8.61 -8.01
C GLY A 83 -8.85 7.11 -7.79
N HIS A 84 -9.07 6.33 -8.84
CA HIS A 84 -8.86 4.88 -8.83
C HIS A 84 -7.38 4.53 -9.00
N GLY A 85 -6.97 3.39 -8.46
CA GLY A 85 -5.64 2.85 -8.64
C GLY A 85 -5.54 1.96 -9.88
N HIS A 86 -4.34 1.85 -10.43
CA HIS A 86 -3.99 0.93 -11.50
C HIS A 86 -2.78 0.10 -11.06
N LEU A 87 -3.02 -1.19 -10.81
CA LEU A 87 -1.96 -2.14 -10.46
C LEU A 87 -1.19 -2.51 -11.73
N GLN A 88 0.08 -2.09 -11.81
CA GLN A 88 0.94 -2.41 -12.95
C GLN A 88 1.64 -3.74 -12.73
N HIS A 89 2.10 -3.99 -11.49
CA HIS A 89 2.75 -5.23 -11.13
C HIS A 89 2.59 -5.54 -9.64
N TYR A 90 2.40 -6.81 -9.34
CA TYR A 90 2.59 -7.37 -8.02
C TYR A 90 3.22 -8.76 -8.16
N ALA A 91 4.21 -9.06 -7.32
CA ALA A 91 4.75 -10.40 -7.19
C ALA A 91 5.29 -10.63 -5.77
N PRO A 92 5.10 -11.83 -5.20
CA PRO A 92 5.91 -12.26 -4.07
C PRO A 92 7.35 -12.48 -4.56
N ILE A 93 8.33 -11.87 -3.90
CA ILE A 93 9.75 -12.01 -4.25
C ILE A 93 10.47 -12.74 -3.12
N PRO A 94 10.58 -14.09 -3.16
CA PRO A 94 11.13 -14.88 -2.05
C PRO A 94 12.54 -14.50 -1.63
N ILE A 95 13.42 -14.17 -2.60
CA ILE A 95 14.81 -13.77 -2.31
C ILE A 95 14.89 -12.44 -1.54
N PHE A 96 13.85 -11.62 -1.60
CA PHE A 96 13.72 -10.38 -0.83
C PHE A 96 12.75 -10.50 0.34
N ALA A 97 12.14 -11.68 0.55
CA ALA A 97 11.21 -11.97 1.63
C ALA A 97 10.03 -10.98 1.72
N VAL A 98 9.53 -10.48 0.59
CA VAL A 98 8.47 -9.44 0.55
C VAL A 98 7.61 -9.52 -0.72
N GLY A 99 6.35 -9.11 -0.62
CA GLY A 99 5.49 -8.85 -1.78
C GLY A 99 5.80 -7.48 -2.41
N CYS A 100 6.37 -7.43 -3.61
CA CYS A 100 6.71 -6.17 -4.28
C CYS A 100 5.56 -5.69 -5.18
N THR A 101 5.32 -4.37 -5.18
CA THR A 101 4.24 -3.74 -5.96
C THR A 101 4.74 -2.54 -6.74
N ILE A 102 4.25 -2.39 -7.97
CA ILE A 102 4.30 -1.16 -8.75
C ILE A 102 2.88 -0.82 -9.18
N ALA A 103 2.43 0.39 -8.86
CA ALA A 103 1.09 0.85 -9.16
C ALA A 103 1.05 2.38 -9.31
N THR A 104 0.05 2.87 -10.03
CA THR A 104 -0.25 4.29 -10.17
C THR A 104 -1.67 4.58 -9.69
N MET A 105 -2.00 5.86 -9.53
CA MET A 105 -3.37 6.29 -9.28
C MET A 105 -3.75 7.44 -10.19
N ASP A 106 -4.99 7.43 -10.63
CA ASP A 106 -5.61 8.60 -11.21
C ASP A 106 -5.72 9.69 -10.15
N VAL A 107 -5.44 10.92 -10.55
CA VAL A 107 -5.64 12.09 -9.71
C VAL A 107 -7.03 12.65 -10.05
N ALA A 108 -7.95 12.58 -9.09
CA ALA A 108 -9.27 13.18 -9.26
C ALA A 108 -9.14 14.70 -9.48
N ALA A 109 -10.01 15.23 -10.33
CA ALA A 109 -10.12 16.66 -10.59
C ALA A 109 -10.54 17.45 -9.34
#